data_AF-A0A067D1B2-F1
#
_entry.id   AF-A0A067D1B2-F1
#
_cell.length_a   1.000
_cell.length_b   1.000
_cell.length_c   1.000
_cell.angle_alpha   90.00
_cell.angle_beta   90.00
_cell.angle_gamma   90.00
#
_symmetry.space_group_name_H-M   'P 1'
#
loop_
_entity.id
_entity.type
_entity.pdbx_description
1 polymer ?
#
loop_
_entity_poly.entity_id
_entity_poly.type
_entity_poly.pdbx_seq_one_letter_code
_entity_poly.pdbx_strand_id
1 'polypeptide(L)'
;MAVYSWGRGEDGQLGLGDTSDQYRPVLVEALRDKCVVQIACGSGHTVVLDENGDVYTWGRGDDGRLGHGDNGWKFVPRLVEALHGKRIKQVTCGSYHTAAVTVTGELYTWGGGMYGKLGHGNESGHSVPYLVDTLSNHKVDQVACGSRHTVVLLENRDVYTWGDKENGVSGHGDTDGHQYLPCAVDELKDKSIMQIAACGFHTAALSDEGELYTFGEGKFGRLGHNSERNQLVARVVETLHGKRIKQVACGGFHTAAVTDTGEIYTWGGGEHGQLGHGDKVNKTIPSLVKHLADKVVVQITCGWSHTVALTENGEVYTWGNGDHGKLGHNDQVKVTLPKLVDTLQSKRVVSIASYNEHTVALVDPVAMLRPSLLTSSYAADMRSLIDQPDFADVVFLVDGRRVHAHRAILAARSDHFKAMFCSGMREARELEVHYMYNDAVDVPTPELAIELYAAADMYTLDRLKGLCELVVQKGLAVENAGVLLSAADELHATRLRDLCMHFIVRHFDTVTKTEGFQLLSRDLILETLQNR
;
A
#
# COMPACT_ATOMS: atom_id res chain seq x y z
N MET A 1 0.03 -6.18 -10.86
CA MET A 1 0.07 -6.75 -9.49
C MET A 1 -0.74 -8.04 -9.44
N ALA A 2 -0.51 -8.93 -8.48
CA ALA A 2 -1.24 -10.18 -8.33
C ALA A 2 -2.34 -10.05 -7.27
N VAL A 3 -3.54 -10.55 -7.56
CA VAL A 3 -4.69 -10.51 -6.63
C VAL A 3 -4.82 -11.85 -5.93
N TYR A 4 -4.81 -11.85 -4.60
CA TYR A 4 -5.07 -13.02 -3.77
C TYR A 4 -6.41 -12.84 -3.04
N SER A 5 -7.22 -13.89 -2.97
CA SER A 5 -8.51 -13.89 -2.28
C SER A 5 -8.68 -15.11 -1.39
N TRP A 6 -9.35 -14.96 -0.25
CA TRP A 6 -9.71 -16.06 0.65
C TRP A 6 -10.91 -15.73 1.52
N GLY A 7 -11.45 -16.73 2.23
CA GLY A 7 -12.67 -16.66 3.01
C GLY A 7 -13.83 -17.41 2.35
N ARG A 8 -15.06 -16.91 2.55
CA ARG A 8 -16.27 -17.51 1.99
C ARG A 8 -16.28 -17.44 0.47
N GLY A 9 -16.57 -18.57 -0.18
CA GLY A 9 -16.61 -18.70 -1.65
C GLY A 9 -17.98 -19.01 -2.23
N GLU A 10 -19.00 -19.30 -1.41
CA GLU A 10 -20.31 -19.79 -1.87
C GLU A 10 -21.02 -18.91 -2.92
N ASP A 11 -20.77 -17.60 -2.92
CA ASP A 11 -21.35 -16.66 -3.89
C ASP A 11 -20.45 -16.44 -5.13
N GLY A 12 -19.31 -17.13 -5.20
CA GLY A 12 -18.28 -16.92 -6.21
C GLY A 12 -17.39 -15.69 -5.98
N GLN A 13 -17.50 -15.02 -4.83
CA GLN A 13 -16.79 -13.77 -4.51
C GLN A 13 -15.25 -13.91 -4.49
N LEU A 14 -14.71 -15.13 -4.47
CA LEU A 14 -13.27 -15.33 -4.56
C LEU A 14 -12.75 -15.28 -6.00
N GLY A 15 -13.62 -15.37 -7.01
CA GLY A 15 -13.21 -15.20 -8.41
C GLY A 15 -12.39 -16.38 -8.96
N LEU A 16 -12.41 -17.53 -8.28
CA LEU A 16 -11.61 -18.71 -8.59
C LEU A 16 -12.28 -19.67 -9.58
N GLY A 17 -13.49 -19.34 -10.05
CA GLY A 17 -14.27 -20.18 -10.96
C GLY A 17 -15.11 -21.26 -10.29
N ASP A 18 -15.19 -21.27 -8.96
CA ASP A 18 -15.99 -22.20 -8.17
C ASP A 18 -16.68 -21.49 -6.99
N THR A 19 -17.32 -22.28 -6.12
CA THR A 19 -18.03 -21.81 -4.92
C THR A 19 -17.41 -22.29 -3.60
N SER A 20 -16.16 -22.76 -3.63
CA SER A 20 -15.50 -23.31 -2.45
C SER A 20 -14.88 -22.22 -1.60
N ASP A 21 -15.10 -22.31 -0.29
CA ASP A 21 -14.37 -21.51 0.69
C ASP A 21 -12.87 -21.77 0.58
N GLN A 22 -12.08 -20.73 0.76
CA GLN A 22 -10.62 -20.83 0.78
C GLN A 22 -10.10 -20.41 2.14
N TYR A 23 -9.46 -21.35 2.83
CA TYR A 23 -8.93 -21.10 4.17
C TYR A 23 -7.54 -20.46 4.15
N ARG A 24 -6.96 -20.27 2.97
CA ARG A 24 -5.68 -19.59 2.75
C ARG A 24 -5.80 -18.66 1.53
N PRO A 25 -5.02 -17.57 1.46
CA PRO A 25 -4.86 -16.75 0.26
C PRO A 25 -4.59 -17.59 -1.00
N VAL A 26 -5.45 -17.46 -2.01
CA VAL A 26 -5.31 -18.11 -3.33
C VAL A 26 -5.22 -17.05 -4.43
N LEU A 27 -4.32 -17.25 -5.39
CA LEU A 27 -4.15 -16.37 -6.55
C LEU A 27 -5.39 -16.43 -7.46
N VAL A 28 -5.95 -15.27 -7.79
CA VAL A 28 -7.04 -15.13 -8.76
C VAL A 28 -6.44 -15.12 -10.17
N GLU A 29 -6.27 -16.31 -10.76
CA GLU A 29 -5.57 -16.49 -12.03
C GLU A 29 -6.18 -15.72 -13.21
N ALA A 30 -7.49 -15.49 -13.18
CA ALA A 30 -8.19 -14.71 -14.20
C ALA A 30 -7.72 -13.24 -14.30
N LEU A 31 -7.02 -12.73 -13.28
CA LEU A 31 -6.46 -11.36 -13.26
C LEU A 31 -4.95 -11.32 -13.49
N ARG A 32 -4.30 -12.46 -13.79
CA ARG A 32 -2.84 -12.55 -13.93
C ARG A 32 -2.27 -11.54 -14.94
N ASP A 33 -2.98 -11.33 -16.05
CA ASP A 33 -2.56 -10.44 -17.14
C ASP A 33 -3.14 -9.02 -17.00
N LYS A 34 -3.72 -8.69 -15.84
CA LYS A 34 -4.30 -7.38 -15.54
C LYS A 34 -3.43 -6.65 -14.52
N CYS A 35 -3.07 -5.41 -14.81
CA CYS A 35 -2.37 -4.58 -13.84
C CYS A 35 -3.37 -3.96 -12.86
N VAL A 36 -3.83 -4.76 -11.89
CA VAL A 36 -4.75 -4.29 -10.85
C VAL A 36 -4.06 -3.27 -9.94
N VAL A 37 -4.72 -2.13 -9.71
CA VAL A 37 -4.24 -1.03 -8.86
C VAL A 37 -5.12 -0.78 -7.64
N GLN A 38 -6.37 -1.23 -7.64
CA GLN A 38 -7.27 -1.12 -6.48
C GLN A 38 -8.14 -2.37 -6.33
N ILE A 39 -8.42 -2.74 -5.10
CA ILE A 39 -9.30 -3.85 -4.71
C ILE A 39 -10.37 -3.35 -3.72
N ALA A 40 -11.59 -3.87 -3.80
CA ALA A 40 -12.60 -3.68 -2.77
C ALA A 40 -13.50 -4.92 -2.63
N CYS A 41 -13.94 -5.18 -1.40
CA CYS A 41 -14.81 -6.29 -1.05
C CYS A 41 -16.19 -5.76 -0.66
N GLY A 42 -17.24 -6.49 -1.01
CA GLY A 42 -18.61 -6.21 -0.58
C GLY A 42 -19.23 -7.41 0.14
N SER A 43 -20.54 -7.40 0.33
CA SER A 43 -21.26 -8.60 0.79
C SER A 43 -21.50 -9.55 -0.39
N GLY A 44 -20.64 -10.56 -0.51
CA GLY A 44 -20.75 -11.61 -1.52
C GLY A 44 -20.26 -11.22 -2.91
N HIS A 45 -19.56 -10.10 -3.09
CA HIS A 45 -18.96 -9.72 -4.37
C HIS A 45 -17.66 -8.94 -4.16
N THR A 46 -16.84 -8.88 -5.22
CA THR A 46 -15.56 -8.19 -5.24
C THR A 46 -15.47 -7.34 -6.49
N VAL A 47 -14.81 -6.19 -6.36
CA VAL A 47 -14.52 -5.28 -7.46
C VAL A 47 -13.03 -4.94 -7.47
N VAL A 48 -12.47 -4.84 -8.66
CA VAL A 48 -11.09 -4.36 -8.87
C VAL A 48 -11.04 -3.32 -9.96
N LEU A 49 -10.05 -2.45 -9.86
CA LEU A 49 -9.70 -1.43 -10.83
C LEU A 49 -8.29 -1.75 -11.36
N ASP A 50 -8.12 -1.72 -12.68
CA ASP A 50 -6.80 -1.81 -13.30
C ASP A 50 -6.19 -0.43 -13.64
N GLU A 51 -4.93 -0.41 -14.04
CA GLU A 51 -4.18 0.81 -14.37
C GLU A 51 -4.77 1.60 -15.55
N ASN A 52 -5.55 0.96 -16.42
CA ASN A 52 -6.21 1.62 -17.56
C ASN A 52 -7.51 2.31 -17.13
N GLY A 53 -7.94 2.11 -15.89
CA GLY A 53 -9.21 2.60 -15.38
C GLY A 53 -10.38 1.66 -15.68
N ASP A 54 -10.11 0.40 -16.05
CA ASP A 54 -11.14 -0.61 -16.29
C ASP A 54 -11.57 -1.28 -14.98
N VAL A 55 -12.87 -1.51 -14.85
CA VAL A 55 -13.49 -2.08 -13.65
C VAL A 55 -13.92 -3.51 -13.92
N TYR A 56 -13.51 -4.44 -13.05
CA TYR A 56 -13.93 -5.83 -13.10
C TYR A 56 -14.68 -6.21 -11.83
N THR A 57 -15.81 -6.90 -11.96
CA THR A 57 -16.65 -7.34 -10.85
C THR A 57 -16.99 -8.83 -10.96
N TRP A 58 -17.15 -9.48 -9.81
CA TRP A 58 -17.60 -10.87 -9.72
C TRP A 58 -18.18 -11.20 -8.34
N GLY A 59 -18.80 -12.36 -8.22
CA GLY A 59 -19.51 -12.86 -7.04
C GLY A 59 -21.03 -12.90 -7.26
N ARG A 60 -21.78 -12.61 -6.21
CA ARG A 60 -23.24 -12.56 -6.17
C ARG A 60 -23.78 -11.50 -7.12
N GLY A 61 -24.68 -11.91 -8.01
CA GLY A 61 -25.30 -11.06 -9.04
C GLY A 61 -26.59 -10.37 -8.63
N ASP A 62 -27.23 -10.80 -7.53
CA ASP A 62 -28.54 -10.33 -7.12
C ASP A 62 -28.63 -8.79 -7.06
N ASP A 63 -29.79 -8.26 -7.45
CA ASP A 63 -30.06 -6.82 -7.54
C ASP A 63 -29.17 -6.06 -8.54
N GLY A 64 -28.44 -6.77 -9.40
CA GLY A 64 -27.59 -6.18 -10.42
C GLY A 64 -26.30 -5.56 -9.89
N ARG A 65 -25.88 -5.91 -8.66
CA ARG A 65 -24.70 -5.33 -7.98
C ARG A 65 -23.38 -5.49 -8.73
N LEU A 66 -23.31 -6.38 -9.72
CA LEU A 66 -22.11 -6.56 -10.53
C LEU A 66 -22.02 -5.58 -11.71
N GLY A 67 -23.11 -4.94 -12.12
CA GLY A 67 -23.09 -3.91 -13.17
C GLY A 67 -23.09 -4.44 -14.61
N HIS A 68 -23.37 -5.73 -14.81
CA HIS A 68 -23.33 -6.41 -16.11
C HIS A 68 -24.64 -6.34 -16.91
N GLY A 69 -25.63 -5.57 -16.44
CA GLY A 69 -26.95 -5.49 -17.07
C GLY A 69 -27.88 -6.67 -16.75
N ASP A 70 -27.45 -7.57 -15.87
CA ASP A 70 -28.20 -8.77 -15.45
C ASP A 70 -28.08 -8.99 -13.92
N ASN A 71 -28.82 -9.97 -13.40
CA ASN A 71 -28.76 -10.41 -11.99
C ASN A 71 -27.97 -11.71 -11.79
N GLY A 72 -27.25 -12.16 -12.81
CA GLY A 72 -26.55 -13.44 -12.83
C GLY A 72 -25.21 -13.37 -12.12
N TRP A 73 -24.94 -14.35 -11.26
CA TRP A 73 -23.70 -14.47 -10.50
C TRP A 73 -22.52 -14.74 -11.45
N LYS A 74 -21.35 -14.22 -11.11
CA LYS A 74 -20.12 -14.43 -11.90
C LYS A 74 -19.06 -15.03 -10.99
N PHE A 75 -18.54 -16.20 -11.33
CA PHE A 75 -17.54 -16.92 -10.51
C PHE A 75 -16.09 -16.54 -10.85
N VAL A 76 -15.90 -15.71 -11.87
CA VAL A 76 -14.61 -15.16 -12.30
C VAL A 76 -14.77 -13.67 -12.59
N PRO A 77 -13.71 -12.85 -12.41
CA PRO A 77 -13.69 -11.44 -12.77
C PRO A 77 -14.19 -11.17 -14.19
N ARG A 78 -15.10 -10.20 -14.35
CA ARG A 78 -15.62 -9.75 -15.64
C ARG A 78 -15.58 -8.24 -15.77
N LEU A 79 -15.18 -7.75 -16.94
CA LEU A 79 -15.18 -6.33 -17.27
C LEU A 79 -16.61 -5.78 -17.21
N VAL A 80 -16.79 -4.65 -16.54
CA VAL A 80 -18.03 -3.87 -16.53
C VAL A 80 -18.05 -2.96 -17.75
N GLU A 81 -18.56 -3.48 -18.87
CA GLU A 81 -18.53 -2.81 -20.19
C GLU A 81 -19.07 -1.37 -20.16
N ALA A 82 -20.08 -1.10 -19.34
CA ALA A 82 -20.68 0.23 -19.20
C ALA A 82 -19.73 1.31 -18.64
N LEU A 83 -18.64 0.91 -17.98
CA LEU A 83 -17.61 1.83 -17.47
C LEU A 83 -16.36 1.90 -18.35
N HIS A 84 -16.24 1.04 -19.36
CA HIS A 84 -15.07 1.02 -20.22
C HIS A 84 -14.86 2.40 -20.88
N GLY A 85 -13.62 2.90 -20.82
CA GLY A 85 -13.25 4.21 -21.35
C GLY A 85 -13.66 5.42 -20.50
N LYS A 86 -14.38 5.25 -19.37
CA LYS A 86 -14.75 6.36 -18.47
C LYS A 86 -13.62 6.81 -17.54
N ARG A 87 -12.47 6.14 -17.57
CA ARG A 87 -11.28 6.41 -16.74
C ARG A 87 -11.62 6.48 -15.24
N ILE A 88 -11.88 5.33 -14.65
CA ILE A 88 -12.20 5.22 -13.22
C ILE A 88 -10.95 5.43 -12.37
N LYS A 89 -11.05 6.24 -11.31
CA LYS A 89 -9.99 6.47 -10.30
C LYS A 89 -10.23 5.72 -8.99
N GLN A 90 -11.48 5.41 -8.67
CA GLN A 90 -11.84 4.72 -7.44
C GLN A 90 -13.02 3.76 -7.65
N VAL A 91 -12.96 2.58 -7.06
CA VAL A 91 -14.08 1.63 -6.90
C VAL A 91 -14.30 1.28 -5.43
N THR A 92 -15.55 0.99 -5.06
CA THR A 92 -15.91 0.46 -3.74
C THR A 92 -17.23 -0.30 -3.81
N CYS A 93 -17.52 -1.13 -2.81
CA CYS A 93 -18.79 -1.84 -2.71
C CYS A 93 -19.25 -1.99 -1.27
N GLY A 94 -20.57 -2.05 -1.11
CA GLY A 94 -21.24 -2.29 0.17
C GLY A 94 -21.93 -3.64 0.19
N SER A 95 -23.06 -3.72 0.90
CA SER A 95 -23.79 -4.99 1.03
C SER A 95 -24.55 -5.41 -0.24
N TYR A 96 -25.08 -4.45 -0.98
CA TYR A 96 -26.00 -4.70 -2.12
C TYR A 96 -25.76 -3.76 -3.31
N HIS A 97 -24.76 -2.91 -3.23
CA HIS A 97 -24.48 -1.89 -4.24
C HIS A 97 -22.98 -1.66 -4.39
N THR A 98 -22.61 -1.08 -5.51
CA THR A 98 -21.24 -0.78 -5.90
C THR A 98 -21.20 0.65 -6.42
N ALA A 99 -20.05 1.30 -6.25
CA ALA A 99 -19.82 2.65 -6.71
C ALA A 99 -18.47 2.78 -7.40
N ALA A 100 -18.40 3.67 -8.38
CA ALA A 100 -17.18 4.04 -9.07
C ALA A 100 -17.11 5.55 -9.25
N VAL A 101 -15.91 6.11 -9.13
CA VAL A 101 -15.64 7.53 -9.33
C VAL A 101 -14.66 7.69 -10.48
N THR A 102 -14.97 8.56 -11.44
CA THR A 102 -14.08 8.87 -12.55
C THR A 102 -12.95 9.81 -12.12
N VAL A 103 -11.89 9.89 -12.91
CA VAL A 103 -10.83 10.90 -12.76
C VAL A 103 -11.33 12.35 -12.81
N THR A 104 -12.51 12.60 -13.41
CA THR A 104 -13.14 13.93 -13.45
C THR A 104 -14.04 14.22 -12.25
N GLY A 105 -14.23 13.23 -11.36
CA GLY A 105 -15.04 13.34 -10.15
C GLY A 105 -16.52 12.98 -10.34
N GLU A 106 -16.90 12.37 -11.46
CA GLU A 106 -18.26 11.84 -11.67
C GLU A 106 -18.48 10.57 -10.85
N LEU A 107 -19.63 10.46 -10.18
CA LEU A 107 -20.01 9.30 -9.38
C LEU A 107 -21.03 8.43 -10.12
N TYR A 108 -20.71 7.15 -10.25
CA TYR A 108 -21.62 6.11 -10.72
C TYR A 108 -21.96 5.17 -9.58
N THR A 109 -23.23 4.84 -9.39
CA THR A 109 -23.72 3.86 -8.41
C THR A 109 -24.64 2.85 -9.10
N TRP A 110 -24.64 1.60 -8.63
CA TRP A 110 -25.52 0.54 -9.16
C TRP A 110 -25.69 -0.60 -8.15
N GLY A 111 -26.62 -1.51 -8.42
CA GLY A 111 -27.05 -2.59 -7.54
C GLY A 111 -28.47 -2.35 -7.00
N GLY A 112 -28.75 -2.87 -5.81
CA GLY A 112 -30.06 -2.72 -5.17
C GLY A 112 -30.32 -1.30 -4.68
N GLY A 113 -31.52 -0.78 -4.95
CA GLY A 113 -31.90 0.61 -4.64
C GLY A 113 -32.59 0.84 -3.29
N MET A 114 -32.98 -0.22 -2.57
CA MET A 114 -33.67 -0.11 -1.27
C MET A 114 -32.98 0.88 -0.33
N TYR A 115 -33.77 1.64 0.42
CA TYR A 115 -33.37 2.76 1.28
C TYR A 115 -32.88 4.00 0.53
N GLY A 116 -32.96 4.03 -0.81
CA GLY A 116 -32.44 5.15 -1.61
C GLY A 116 -30.92 5.23 -1.69
N LYS A 117 -30.18 4.21 -1.24
CA LYS A 117 -28.71 4.21 -1.11
C LYS A 117 -27.91 4.44 -2.40
N LEU A 118 -28.57 4.38 -3.57
CA LEU A 118 -27.94 4.70 -4.84
C LEU A 118 -27.90 6.21 -5.14
N GLY A 119 -28.77 7.01 -4.51
CA GLY A 119 -28.72 8.47 -4.61
C GLY A 119 -29.44 9.06 -5.81
N HIS A 120 -30.34 8.30 -6.46
CA HIS A 120 -31.07 8.74 -7.66
C HIS A 120 -32.49 9.28 -7.36
N GLY A 121 -32.78 9.61 -6.09
CA GLY A 121 -34.06 10.21 -5.70
C GLY A 121 -35.22 9.22 -5.57
N ASN A 122 -34.93 7.91 -5.59
CA ASN A 122 -35.91 6.83 -5.49
C ASN A 122 -35.23 5.52 -4.99
N GLU A 123 -36.00 4.44 -4.86
CA GLU A 123 -35.51 3.12 -4.39
C GLU A 123 -35.25 2.10 -5.50
N SER A 124 -35.29 2.51 -6.76
CA SER A 124 -35.07 1.60 -7.89
C SER A 124 -33.62 1.14 -7.92
N GLY A 125 -33.41 -0.15 -8.12
CA GLY A 125 -32.09 -0.70 -8.40
C GLY A 125 -31.66 -0.45 -9.84
N HIS A 126 -30.36 -0.51 -10.09
CA HIS A 126 -29.77 -0.40 -11.43
C HIS A 126 -28.82 -1.57 -11.66
N SER A 127 -29.03 -2.36 -12.72
CA SER A 127 -28.14 -3.48 -13.07
C SER A 127 -26.92 -3.08 -13.89
N VAL A 128 -26.82 -1.80 -14.23
CA VAL A 128 -25.65 -1.17 -14.87
C VAL A 128 -25.27 0.09 -14.09
N PRO A 129 -23.98 0.47 -14.06
CA PRO A 129 -23.51 1.74 -13.51
C PRO A 129 -24.33 2.94 -13.99
N TYR A 130 -24.91 3.66 -13.04
CA TYR A 130 -25.80 4.80 -13.32
C TYR A 130 -25.25 6.08 -12.69
N LEU A 131 -25.26 7.19 -13.44
CA LEU A 131 -24.70 8.46 -13.00
C LEU A 131 -25.57 9.08 -11.89
N VAL A 132 -24.94 9.52 -10.81
CA VAL A 132 -25.60 10.30 -9.74
C VAL A 132 -25.66 11.77 -10.17
N ASP A 133 -26.63 12.10 -11.02
CA ASP A 133 -26.74 13.39 -11.71
C ASP A 133 -26.83 14.60 -10.76
N THR A 134 -27.37 14.43 -9.54
CA THR A 134 -27.44 15.52 -8.55
C THR A 134 -26.08 15.96 -8.01
N LEU A 135 -25.02 15.16 -8.21
CA LEU A 135 -23.64 15.53 -7.89
C LEU A 135 -22.85 15.99 -9.12
N SER A 136 -23.47 16.17 -10.29
CA SER A 136 -22.77 16.58 -11.53
C SER A 136 -21.98 17.89 -11.42
N ASN A 137 -22.42 18.82 -10.57
CA ASN A 137 -21.74 20.10 -10.30
C ASN A 137 -20.71 20.02 -9.14
N HIS A 138 -20.51 18.83 -8.57
CA HIS A 138 -19.58 18.58 -7.47
C HIS A 138 -18.54 17.56 -7.94
N LYS A 139 -17.29 17.72 -7.49
CA LYS A 139 -16.23 16.76 -7.82
C LYS A 139 -16.05 15.80 -6.66
N VAL A 140 -16.42 14.54 -6.86
CA VAL A 140 -16.23 13.49 -5.85
C VAL A 140 -14.75 13.11 -5.79
N ASP A 141 -14.18 13.19 -4.60
CA ASP A 141 -12.81 12.75 -4.31
C ASP A 141 -12.79 11.28 -3.85
N GLN A 142 -13.61 10.96 -2.86
CA GLN A 142 -13.72 9.62 -2.28
C GLN A 142 -15.19 9.17 -2.16
N VAL A 143 -15.44 7.87 -2.32
CA VAL A 143 -16.71 7.21 -1.99
C VAL A 143 -16.51 6.03 -1.02
N ALA A 144 -17.44 5.85 -0.10
CA ALA A 144 -17.55 4.69 0.79
C ALA A 144 -18.99 4.18 0.82
N CYS A 145 -19.16 2.85 0.73
CA CYS A 145 -20.46 2.19 0.67
C CYS A 145 -20.70 1.38 1.95
N GLY A 146 -21.75 1.73 2.69
CA GLY A 146 -22.22 0.95 3.82
C GLY A 146 -23.18 -0.16 3.43
N SER A 147 -23.88 -0.73 4.43
CA SER A 147 -24.89 -1.76 4.15
C SER A 147 -26.13 -1.17 3.48
N ARG A 148 -26.53 0.03 3.92
CA ARG A 148 -27.78 0.68 3.54
C ARG A 148 -27.64 2.17 3.21
N HIS A 149 -26.41 2.69 3.18
CA HIS A 149 -26.13 4.10 2.92
C HIS A 149 -24.83 4.26 2.12
N THR A 150 -24.66 5.44 1.55
CA THR A 150 -23.47 5.84 0.80
C THR A 150 -22.96 7.16 1.34
N VAL A 151 -21.64 7.30 1.37
CA VAL A 151 -20.92 8.47 1.86
C VAL A 151 -19.95 8.90 0.77
N VAL A 152 -19.88 10.20 0.50
CA VAL A 152 -18.87 10.77 -0.40
C VAL A 152 -18.16 11.93 0.23
N LEU A 153 -16.88 12.03 -0.07
CA LEU A 153 -16.03 13.17 0.21
C LEU A 153 -15.81 13.90 -1.12
N LEU A 154 -16.05 15.20 -1.14
CA LEU A 154 -15.82 16.04 -2.29
C LEU A 154 -14.40 16.64 -2.26
N GLU A 155 -13.88 17.11 -3.41
CA GLU A 155 -12.57 17.78 -3.48
C GLU A 155 -12.49 19.04 -2.60
N ASN A 156 -13.62 19.69 -2.34
CA ASN A 156 -13.72 20.84 -1.45
C ASN A 156 -13.79 20.47 0.05
N ARG A 157 -13.59 19.19 0.40
CA ARG A 157 -13.61 18.64 1.76
C ARG A 157 -14.99 18.50 2.41
N ASP A 158 -16.07 18.80 1.69
CA ASP A 158 -17.43 18.53 2.17
C ASP A 158 -17.77 17.05 2.11
N VAL A 159 -18.53 16.59 3.10
CA VAL A 159 -19.03 15.21 3.18
C VAL A 159 -20.53 15.19 2.92
N TYR A 160 -20.96 14.34 2.00
CA TYR A 160 -22.36 14.10 1.69
C TYR A 160 -22.73 12.65 1.99
N THR A 161 -23.94 12.42 2.47
CA THR A 161 -24.47 11.10 2.80
C THR A 161 -25.92 10.96 2.34
N TRP A 162 -26.30 9.72 2.01
CA TRP A 162 -27.68 9.37 1.68
C TRP A 162 -27.92 7.87 1.87
N GLY A 163 -29.18 7.46 1.81
CA GLY A 163 -29.64 6.11 2.09
C GLY A 163 -30.49 6.04 3.36
N ASP A 164 -30.32 4.95 4.10
CA ASP A 164 -31.01 4.73 5.37
C ASP A 164 -30.70 5.83 6.40
N LYS A 165 -31.72 6.27 7.13
CA LYS A 165 -31.59 7.21 8.26
C LYS A 165 -31.76 6.52 9.61
N GLU A 166 -32.18 5.25 9.64
CA GLU A 166 -32.32 4.51 10.89
C GLU A 166 -31.03 4.58 11.72
N ASN A 167 -31.18 4.76 13.02
CA ASN A 167 -30.07 4.90 13.97
C ASN A 167 -29.09 6.05 13.66
N GLY A 168 -29.39 6.94 12.72
CA GLY A 168 -28.58 8.11 12.40
C GLY A 168 -27.39 7.84 11.48
N VAL A 169 -27.37 6.74 10.72
CA VAL A 169 -26.21 6.36 9.89
C VAL A 169 -25.88 7.37 8.78
N SER A 170 -26.86 8.18 8.37
CA SER A 170 -26.68 9.30 7.46
C SER A 170 -26.15 10.57 8.13
N GLY A 171 -26.31 10.74 9.44
CA GLY A 171 -25.74 11.88 10.18
C GLY A 171 -26.50 13.21 10.07
N HIS A 172 -27.80 13.19 9.72
CA HIS A 172 -28.62 14.40 9.46
C HIS A 172 -29.46 14.87 10.65
N GLY A 173 -29.25 14.30 11.83
CA GLY A 173 -29.99 14.66 13.05
C GLY A 173 -31.42 14.13 13.13
N ASP A 174 -31.89 13.44 12.11
CA ASP A 174 -33.20 12.79 12.05
C ASP A 174 -33.11 11.30 11.68
N THR A 175 -34.18 10.55 11.94
CA THR A 175 -34.27 9.10 11.64
C THR A 175 -35.55 8.76 10.88
N ASP A 176 -36.25 9.77 10.32
CA ASP A 176 -37.54 9.58 9.69
C ASP A 176 -37.36 9.28 8.19
N GLY A 177 -37.92 8.16 7.74
CA GLY A 177 -37.81 7.70 6.36
C GLY A 177 -36.35 7.50 5.90
N HIS A 178 -36.11 7.84 4.64
CA HIS A 178 -34.81 7.63 3.98
C HIS A 178 -34.36 8.90 3.27
N GLN A 179 -33.05 9.06 3.12
CA GLN A 179 -32.44 10.14 2.36
C GLN A 179 -32.21 9.65 0.93
N TYR A 180 -33.08 9.99 -0.01
CA TYR A 180 -33.01 9.45 -1.39
C TYR A 180 -31.98 10.17 -2.29
N LEU A 181 -31.52 11.35 -1.89
CA LEU A 181 -30.57 12.18 -2.62
C LEU A 181 -29.37 12.54 -1.74
N PRO A 182 -28.17 12.71 -2.30
CA PRO A 182 -27.00 13.20 -1.57
C PRO A 182 -27.33 14.46 -0.76
N CYS A 183 -27.03 14.44 0.54
CA CYS A 183 -27.25 15.55 1.47
C CYS A 183 -25.96 15.82 2.26
N ALA A 184 -25.59 17.09 2.40
CA ALA A 184 -24.40 17.48 3.16
C ALA A 184 -24.57 17.13 4.65
N VAL A 185 -23.48 16.73 5.30
CA VAL A 185 -23.43 16.53 6.76
C VAL A 185 -22.95 17.82 7.41
N ASP A 186 -23.88 18.58 7.99
CA ASP A 186 -23.62 19.94 8.49
C ASP A 186 -22.54 19.99 9.57
N GLU A 187 -22.47 18.99 10.45
CA GLU A 187 -21.49 18.92 11.55
C GLU A 187 -20.05 18.70 11.08
N LEU A 188 -19.84 18.28 9.83
CA LEU A 188 -18.52 18.08 9.23
C LEU A 188 -18.04 19.28 8.40
N LYS A 189 -18.87 20.32 8.25
CA LYS A 189 -18.47 21.56 7.57
C LYS A 189 -17.29 22.21 8.29
N ASP A 190 -16.37 22.74 7.49
CA ASP A 190 -15.14 23.41 7.95
C ASP A 190 -14.21 22.54 8.82
N LYS A 191 -14.37 21.20 8.77
CA LYS A 191 -13.52 20.24 9.48
C LYS A 191 -12.39 19.66 8.63
N SER A 192 -12.24 20.12 7.38
CA SER A 192 -11.19 19.67 6.45
C SER A 192 -11.06 18.14 6.37
N ILE A 193 -12.17 17.45 6.07
CA ILE A 193 -12.20 15.98 6.02
C ILE A 193 -11.30 15.45 4.89
N MET A 194 -10.47 14.46 5.22
CA MET A 194 -9.49 13.83 4.33
C MET A 194 -9.77 12.35 4.05
N GLN A 195 -10.54 11.68 4.91
CA GLN A 195 -10.93 10.28 4.68
C GLN A 195 -12.33 10.01 5.23
N ILE A 196 -13.11 9.23 4.47
CA ILE A 196 -14.39 8.65 4.91
C ILE A 196 -14.31 7.12 4.97
N ALA A 197 -15.08 6.53 5.87
CA ALA A 197 -15.28 5.09 5.94
C ALA A 197 -16.74 4.77 6.29
N ALA A 198 -17.28 3.75 5.64
CA ALA A 198 -18.62 3.23 5.89
C ALA A 198 -18.61 1.72 5.72
N CYS A 199 -19.34 1.02 6.58
CA CYS A 199 -19.60 -0.41 6.47
C CYS A 199 -21.01 -0.67 7.03
N GLY A 200 -21.20 -1.72 7.84
CA GLY A 200 -22.48 -2.20 8.37
C GLY A 200 -23.50 -1.10 8.65
N PHE A 201 -23.38 -0.44 9.80
CA PHE A 201 -24.41 0.48 10.32
C PHE A 201 -23.83 1.73 11.00
N HIS A 202 -22.65 2.17 10.59
CA HIS A 202 -22.07 3.42 11.07
C HIS A 202 -21.11 4.01 10.03
N THR A 203 -20.80 5.29 10.23
CA THR A 203 -19.93 6.10 9.38
C THR A 203 -18.83 6.73 10.22
N ALA A 204 -17.65 6.84 9.63
CA ALA A 204 -16.53 7.58 10.16
C ALA A 204 -15.99 8.60 9.16
N ALA A 205 -15.54 9.74 9.65
CA ALA A 205 -14.88 10.79 8.90
C ALA A 205 -13.64 11.28 9.66
N LEU A 206 -12.53 11.49 8.96
CA LEU A 206 -11.23 11.85 9.52
C LEU A 206 -10.76 13.18 8.94
N SER A 207 -10.41 14.15 9.78
CA SER A 207 -9.84 15.44 9.36
C SER A 207 -8.33 15.39 9.06
N ASP A 208 -7.80 16.43 8.42
CA ASP A 208 -6.36 16.64 8.22
C ASP A 208 -5.56 16.87 9.52
N GLU A 209 -6.23 17.37 10.56
CA GLU A 209 -5.72 17.48 11.92
C GLU A 209 -5.64 16.13 12.64
N GLY A 210 -6.24 15.08 12.08
CA GLY A 210 -6.28 13.74 12.66
C GLY A 210 -7.42 13.53 13.66
N GLU A 211 -8.43 14.41 13.66
CA GLU A 211 -9.63 14.24 14.47
C GLU A 211 -10.58 13.24 13.81
N LEU A 212 -11.04 12.26 14.59
CA LEU A 212 -11.97 11.24 14.12
C LEU A 212 -13.39 11.58 14.56
N TYR A 213 -14.32 11.61 13.61
CA TYR A 213 -15.74 11.79 13.80
C TYR A 213 -16.48 10.49 13.48
N THR A 214 -17.44 10.09 14.32
CA THR A 214 -18.26 8.89 14.08
C THR A 214 -19.74 9.15 14.34
N PHE A 215 -20.61 8.50 13.57
CA PHE A 215 -22.06 8.58 13.72
C PHE A 215 -22.78 7.33 13.19
N GLY A 216 -24.06 7.15 13.57
CA GLY A 216 -24.86 5.97 13.29
C GLY A 216 -25.16 5.11 14.52
N GLU A 217 -25.23 3.80 14.32
CA GLU A 217 -25.59 2.84 15.37
C GLU A 217 -24.51 2.72 16.45
N GLY A 218 -24.87 2.95 17.72
CA GLY A 218 -23.97 2.96 18.87
C GLY A 218 -23.72 1.58 19.51
N LYS A 219 -24.54 0.57 19.18
CA LYS A 219 -24.53 -0.74 19.83
C LYS A 219 -23.14 -1.38 19.88
N PHE A 220 -22.80 -1.96 21.03
CA PHE A 220 -21.46 -2.47 21.39
C PHE A 220 -20.38 -1.39 21.59
N GLY A 221 -20.76 -0.12 21.52
CA GLY A 221 -19.84 1.01 21.69
C GLY A 221 -18.97 1.30 20.48
N ARG A 222 -19.36 0.85 19.27
CA ARG A 222 -18.56 0.97 18.03
C ARG A 222 -18.26 2.40 17.58
N LEU A 223 -18.93 3.39 18.17
CA LEU A 223 -18.68 4.82 17.93
C LEU A 223 -17.59 5.39 18.86
N GLY A 224 -17.16 4.68 19.90
CA GLY A 224 -15.99 5.08 20.69
C GLY A 224 -16.21 6.21 21.69
N HIS A 225 -17.45 6.68 21.86
CA HIS A 225 -17.84 7.77 22.76
C HIS A 225 -18.08 7.33 24.22
N ASN A 226 -17.47 6.22 24.65
CA ASN A 226 -17.71 5.62 25.97
C ASN A 226 -19.20 5.37 26.26
N SER A 227 -19.94 5.00 25.23
CA SER A 227 -21.40 4.82 25.27
C SER A 227 -21.84 3.90 24.15
N GLU A 228 -22.97 3.21 24.34
CA GLU A 228 -23.63 2.43 23.28
C GLU A 228 -24.77 3.21 22.59
N ARG A 229 -24.93 4.50 22.88
CA ARG A 229 -25.97 5.33 22.28
C ARG A 229 -25.65 5.67 20.82
N ASN A 230 -26.66 5.55 19.97
CA ASN A 230 -26.61 6.06 18.60
C ASN A 230 -26.23 7.55 18.59
N GLN A 231 -25.48 7.96 17.58
CA GLN A 231 -25.23 9.39 17.32
C GLN A 231 -25.91 9.74 15.99
N LEU A 232 -26.88 10.66 16.05
CA LEU A 232 -27.68 11.06 14.89
C LEU A 232 -26.98 12.07 13.98
N VAL A 233 -25.87 12.64 14.48
CA VAL A 233 -25.03 13.63 13.82
C VAL A 233 -23.57 13.26 14.06
N ALA A 234 -22.67 13.78 13.22
CA ALA A 234 -21.24 13.52 13.38
C ALA A 234 -20.74 14.04 14.73
N ARG A 235 -20.03 13.17 15.47
CA ARG A 235 -19.46 13.51 16.78
C ARG A 235 -17.99 13.11 16.83
N VAL A 236 -17.16 14.00 17.37
CA VAL A 236 -15.73 13.71 17.59
C VAL A 236 -15.53 12.63 18.65
N VAL A 237 -14.57 11.73 18.41
CA VAL A 237 -14.14 10.67 19.33
C VAL A 237 -13.09 11.24 20.29
N GLU A 238 -13.56 11.93 21.34
CA GLU A 238 -12.72 12.66 22.31
C GLU A 238 -11.63 11.80 22.98
N THR A 239 -11.86 10.50 23.09
CA THR A 239 -10.92 9.53 23.68
C THR A 239 -9.66 9.30 22.83
N LEU A 240 -9.65 9.76 21.58
CA LEU A 240 -8.47 9.79 20.70
C LEU A 240 -7.80 11.17 20.64
N HIS A 241 -8.25 12.14 21.45
CA HIS A 241 -7.64 13.47 21.45
C HIS A 241 -6.13 13.38 21.77
N GLY A 242 -5.30 14.10 21.01
CA GLY A 242 -3.85 14.03 21.10
C GLY A 242 -3.20 12.84 20.38
N LYS A 243 -4.00 11.96 19.75
CA LYS A 243 -3.51 10.94 18.80
C LYS A 243 -3.84 11.40 17.39
N ARG A 244 -2.80 11.61 16.57
CA ARG A 244 -2.98 11.99 15.17
C ARG A 244 -3.37 10.76 14.36
N ILE A 245 -4.67 10.60 14.10
CA ILE A 245 -5.19 9.50 13.29
C ILE A 245 -4.86 9.76 11.81
N LYS A 246 -4.42 8.71 11.12
CA LYS A 246 -4.07 8.73 9.69
C LYS A 246 -5.01 7.87 8.85
N GLN A 247 -5.63 6.85 9.45
CA GLN A 247 -6.59 5.99 8.76
C GLN A 247 -7.68 5.49 9.71
N VAL A 248 -8.91 5.35 9.21
CA VAL A 248 -10.02 4.66 9.88
C VAL A 248 -10.65 3.59 8.98
N ALA A 249 -11.14 2.51 9.59
CA ALA A 249 -11.97 1.49 8.96
C ALA A 249 -13.18 1.14 9.85
N CYS A 250 -14.34 1.00 9.22
CA CYS A 250 -15.59 0.58 9.85
C CYS A 250 -15.83 -0.91 9.56
N GLY A 251 -16.14 -1.69 10.58
CA GLY A 251 -16.62 -3.07 10.44
C GLY A 251 -18.13 -3.19 10.66
N GLY A 252 -18.64 -4.42 10.69
CA GLY A 252 -20.05 -4.69 11.01
C GLY A 252 -20.43 -4.23 12.42
N PHE A 253 -19.55 -4.50 13.39
CA PHE A 253 -19.79 -4.24 14.81
C PHE A 253 -18.68 -3.47 15.54
N HIS A 254 -17.62 -3.08 14.84
CA HIS A 254 -16.43 -2.48 15.45
C HIS A 254 -15.80 -1.46 14.53
N THR A 255 -14.86 -0.68 15.07
CA THR A 255 -14.10 0.34 14.35
C THR A 255 -12.62 0.15 14.68
N ALA A 256 -11.78 0.40 13.69
CA ALA A 256 -10.33 0.41 13.85
C ALA A 256 -9.75 1.71 13.30
N ALA A 257 -8.75 2.26 13.98
CA ALA A 257 -8.01 3.44 13.54
C ALA A 257 -6.51 3.20 13.64
N VAL A 258 -5.76 3.83 12.74
CA VAL A 258 -4.29 3.80 12.69
C VAL A 258 -3.76 5.22 12.86
N THR A 259 -2.80 5.41 13.74
CA THR A 259 -2.13 6.71 13.93
C THR A 259 -1.10 6.98 12.83
N ASP A 260 -0.59 8.20 12.75
CA ASP A 260 0.55 8.55 11.89
C ASP A 260 1.85 7.79 12.21
N THR A 261 2.01 7.34 13.46
CA THR A 261 3.09 6.45 13.93
C THR A 261 2.85 4.97 13.66
N GLY A 262 1.67 4.58 13.14
CA GLY A 262 1.32 3.19 12.86
C GLY A 262 0.74 2.39 14.03
N GLU A 263 0.41 3.04 15.16
CA GLU A 263 -0.31 2.40 16.27
C GLU A 263 -1.76 2.09 15.87
N ILE A 264 -2.27 0.90 16.23
CA ILE A 264 -3.68 0.52 15.98
C ILE A 264 -4.52 0.70 17.25
N TYR A 265 -5.66 1.35 17.11
CA TYR A 265 -6.72 1.41 18.11
C TYR A 265 -7.98 0.73 17.60
N THR A 266 -8.61 -0.11 18.42
CA THR A 266 -9.85 -0.83 18.09
C THR A 266 -10.87 -0.71 19.21
N TRP A 267 -12.15 -0.65 18.83
CA TRP A 267 -13.29 -0.59 19.76
C TRP A 267 -14.59 -1.06 19.11
N GLY A 268 -15.61 -1.32 19.92
CA GLY A 268 -16.90 -1.88 19.51
C GLY A 268 -17.10 -3.31 20.02
N GLY A 269 -17.76 -4.12 19.20
CA GLY A 269 -18.06 -5.53 19.50
C GLY A 269 -16.81 -6.40 19.50
N GLY A 270 -16.65 -7.22 20.55
CA GLY A 270 -15.50 -8.10 20.77
C GLY A 270 -15.81 -9.59 20.77
N GLU A 271 -17.07 -10.00 20.62
CA GLU A 271 -17.53 -11.40 20.79
C GLU A 271 -16.78 -12.46 19.95
N HIS A 272 -16.16 -12.06 18.84
CA HIS A 272 -15.37 -12.93 17.98
C HIS A 272 -13.86 -12.72 18.09
N GLY A 273 -13.41 -11.81 18.97
CA GLY A 273 -12.01 -11.43 19.11
C GLY A 273 -11.54 -10.37 18.11
N GLN A 274 -12.45 -9.76 17.34
CA GLN A 274 -12.15 -8.81 16.25
C GLN A 274 -11.48 -7.51 16.70
N LEU A 275 -11.41 -7.26 18.00
CA LEU A 275 -10.67 -6.15 18.58
C LEU A 275 -9.19 -6.47 18.85
N GLY A 276 -8.76 -7.74 18.79
CA GLY A 276 -7.32 -8.06 18.85
C GLY A 276 -6.66 -7.87 20.22
N HIS A 277 -7.44 -7.84 21.30
CA HIS A 277 -6.93 -7.59 22.67
C HIS A 277 -6.68 -8.87 23.49
N GLY A 278 -6.80 -10.05 22.87
CA GLY A 278 -6.60 -11.35 23.53
C GLY A 278 -7.83 -11.87 24.28
N ASP A 279 -8.93 -11.12 24.26
CA ASP A 279 -10.20 -11.48 24.88
C ASP A 279 -11.36 -11.33 23.88
N LYS A 280 -12.60 -11.52 24.36
CA LYS A 280 -13.84 -11.36 23.58
C LYS A 280 -14.72 -10.22 24.11
N VAL A 281 -14.13 -9.26 24.79
CA VAL A 281 -14.86 -8.23 25.53
C VAL A 281 -15.09 -7.01 24.65
N ASN A 282 -16.33 -6.50 24.63
CA ASN A 282 -16.66 -5.25 23.95
C ASN A 282 -15.88 -4.08 24.56
N LYS A 283 -15.50 -3.10 23.73
CA LYS A 283 -14.83 -1.89 24.20
C LYS A 283 -15.59 -0.67 23.72
N THR A 284 -16.04 0.18 24.64
CA THR A 284 -16.79 1.40 24.31
C THR A 284 -15.90 2.60 23.99
N ILE A 285 -14.58 2.45 24.16
CA ILE A 285 -13.58 3.45 23.83
C ILE A 285 -12.44 2.83 23.01
N PRO A 286 -11.83 3.60 22.08
CA PRO A 286 -10.62 3.23 21.37
C PRO A 286 -9.54 2.72 22.32
N SER A 287 -9.03 1.52 22.07
CA SER A 287 -8.02 0.87 22.90
C SER A 287 -6.87 0.38 22.04
N LEU A 288 -5.64 0.58 22.51
CA LEU A 288 -4.42 0.17 21.79
C LEU A 288 -4.33 -1.35 21.65
N VAL A 289 -4.09 -1.82 20.43
CA VAL A 289 -3.78 -3.23 20.13
C VAL A 289 -2.31 -3.51 20.43
N LYS A 290 -2.02 -3.83 21.71
CA LYS A 290 -0.64 -3.99 22.21
C LYS A 290 0.21 -5.03 21.46
N HIS A 291 -0.41 -6.03 20.86
CA HIS A 291 0.30 -7.11 20.17
C HIS A 291 0.99 -6.67 18.87
N LEU A 292 0.66 -5.49 18.34
CA LEU A 292 1.29 -4.89 17.16
C LEU A 292 1.99 -3.56 17.50
N ALA A 293 2.28 -3.30 18.78
CA ALA A 293 2.88 -2.03 19.21
C ALA A 293 4.32 -1.83 18.72
N ASP A 294 5.02 -2.90 18.31
CA ASP A 294 6.36 -2.89 17.73
C ASP A 294 6.35 -2.88 16.18
N LYS A 295 5.17 -2.77 15.56
CA LYS A 295 4.98 -2.76 14.11
C LYS A 295 4.42 -1.41 13.65
N VAL A 296 4.87 -0.97 12.48
CA VAL A 296 4.29 0.21 11.81
C VAL A 296 3.21 -0.27 10.83
N VAL A 297 1.95 -0.04 11.20
CA VAL A 297 0.80 -0.40 10.35
C VAL A 297 0.51 0.74 9.38
N VAL A 298 0.35 0.41 8.10
CA VAL A 298 0.11 1.38 7.01
C VAL A 298 -1.28 1.26 6.40
N GLN A 299 -1.95 0.12 6.60
CA GLN A 299 -3.34 -0.07 6.20
C GLN A 299 -4.11 -0.93 7.20
N ILE A 300 -5.36 -0.54 7.50
CA ILE A 300 -6.33 -1.34 8.26
C ILE A 300 -7.62 -1.47 7.46
N THR A 301 -8.27 -2.63 7.53
CA THR A 301 -9.63 -2.86 7.03
C THR A 301 -10.39 -3.77 7.99
N CYS A 302 -11.71 -3.60 8.02
CA CYS A 302 -12.60 -4.33 8.91
C CYS A 302 -13.65 -5.05 8.08
N GLY A 303 -13.78 -6.35 8.30
CA GLY A 303 -14.91 -7.12 7.83
C GLY A 303 -16.11 -7.01 8.77
N TRP A 304 -17.06 -7.94 8.64
CA TRP A 304 -18.23 -7.96 9.51
C TRP A 304 -17.85 -8.22 10.98
N SER A 305 -16.94 -9.17 11.16
CA SER A 305 -16.49 -9.67 12.46
C SER A 305 -15.00 -10.07 12.47
N HIS A 306 -14.20 -9.50 11.58
CA HIS A 306 -12.75 -9.71 11.53
C HIS A 306 -12.03 -8.42 11.15
N THR A 307 -10.74 -8.36 11.42
CA THR A 307 -9.88 -7.20 11.16
C THR A 307 -8.62 -7.67 10.45
N VAL A 308 -8.14 -6.84 9.52
CA VAL A 308 -6.95 -7.11 8.72
C VAL A 308 -6.05 -5.88 8.77
N ALA A 309 -4.79 -6.06 9.18
CA ALA A 309 -3.77 -5.03 9.19
C ALA A 309 -2.63 -5.37 8.22
N LEU A 310 -2.13 -4.35 7.54
CA LEU A 310 -0.96 -4.40 6.68
C LEU A 310 0.15 -3.53 7.28
N THR A 311 1.32 -4.11 7.51
CA THR A 311 2.50 -3.36 7.98
C THR A 311 3.27 -2.73 6.82
N GLU A 312 4.13 -1.76 7.11
CA GLU A 312 5.01 -1.13 6.11
C GLU A 312 5.94 -2.14 5.39
N ASN A 313 6.21 -3.28 6.03
CA ASN A 313 7.03 -4.36 5.49
C ASN A 313 6.25 -5.32 4.57
N GLY A 314 4.95 -5.08 4.38
CA GLY A 314 4.09 -5.95 3.59
C GLY A 314 3.56 -7.17 4.34
N GLU A 315 3.72 -7.23 5.66
CA GLU A 315 3.18 -8.31 6.49
C GLU A 315 1.68 -8.11 6.71
N VAL A 316 0.88 -9.16 6.55
CA VAL A 316 -0.56 -9.14 6.80
C VAL A 316 -0.89 -9.87 8.09
N TYR A 317 -1.57 -9.18 9.00
CA TYR A 317 -2.10 -9.73 10.24
C TYR A 317 -3.62 -9.76 10.21
N THR A 318 -4.21 -10.85 10.66
CA THR A 318 -5.66 -11.06 10.72
C THR A 318 -6.09 -11.56 12.09
N TRP A 319 -7.26 -11.13 12.54
CA TRP A 319 -7.88 -11.62 13.78
C TRP A 319 -9.39 -11.41 13.77
N GLY A 320 -10.07 -12.03 14.73
CA GLY A 320 -11.52 -12.05 14.87
C GLY A 320 -12.13 -13.39 14.49
N ASN A 321 -13.27 -13.33 13.81
CA ASN A 321 -14.01 -14.51 13.42
C ASN A 321 -13.26 -15.31 12.32
N GLY A 322 -13.06 -16.61 12.56
CA GLY A 322 -12.42 -17.56 11.64
C GLY A 322 -13.36 -18.28 10.68
N ASP A 323 -14.69 -18.14 10.83
CA ASP A 323 -15.66 -18.83 9.97
C ASP A 323 -15.35 -18.62 8.48
N HIS A 324 -15.49 -19.69 7.67
CA HIS A 324 -15.12 -19.73 6.25
C HIS A 324 -13.63 -19.50 5.95
N GLY A 325 -12.78 -19.43 6.97
CA GLY A 325 -11.34 -19.19 6.89
C GLY A 325 -10.96 -17.82 6.34
N LYS A 326 -11.83 -16.80 6.53
CA LYS A 326 -11.56 -15.39 6.17
C LYS A 326 -10.33 -14.79 6.84
N LEU A 327 -9.75 -15.45 7.84
CA LEU A 327 -8.46 -15.08 8.44
C LEU A 327 -7.25 -15.63 7.67
N GLY A 328 -7.42 -16.60 6.75
CA GLY A 328 -6.32 -17.04 5.89
C GLY A 328 -5.26 -17.92 6.57
N HIS A 329 -5.51 -18.42 7.78
CA HIS A 329 -4.58 -19.25 8.56
C HIS A 329 -4.63 -20.76 8.25
N ASN A 330 -5.29 -21.14 7.15
CA ASN A 330 -5.55 -22.53 6.76
C ASN A 330 -6.37 -23.32 7.81
N ASP A 331 -7.25 -22.62 8.50
CA ASP A 331 -8.21 -23.17 9.45
C ASP A 331 -9.44 -22.23 9.52
N GLN A 332 -10.39 -22.54 10.41
CA GLN A 332 -11.56 -21.69 10.67
C GLN A 332 -11.58 -21.17 12.12
N VAL A 333 -10.42 -21.18 12.78
CA VAL A 333 -10.32 -20.89 14.21
C VAL A 333 -10.40 -19.38 14.40
N LYS A 334 -11.26 -18.97 15.35
CA LYS A 334 -11.33 -17.57 15.80
C LYS A 334 -10.05 -17.20 16.51
N VAL A 335 -9.47 -16.05 16.18
CA VAL A 335 -8.21 -15.57 16.76
C VAL A 335 -8.46 -14.26 17.49
N THR A 336 -8.11 -14.18 18.78
CA THR A 336 -8.35 -12.99 19.61
C THR A 336 -7.17 -12.02 19.67
N LEU A 337 -6.02 -12.40 19.10
CA LEU A 337 -4.83 -11.57 18.93
C LEU A 337 -4.50 -11.49 17.44
N PRO A 338 -3.93 -10.38 16.94
CA PRO A 338 -3.39 -10.31 15.59
C PRO A 338 -2.44 -11.48 15.30
N LYS A 339 -2.73 -12.27 14.28
CA LYS A 339 -1.89 -13.41 13.86
C LYS A 339 -1.42 -13.19 12.43
N LEU A 340 -0.15 -13.48 12.16
CA LEU A 340 0.45 -13.35 10.84
C LEU A 340 -0.21 -14.35 9.86
N VAL A 341 -0.45 -13.91 8.62
CA VAL A 341 -0.89 -14.79 7.52
C VAL A 341 0.36 -15.36 6.83
N ASP A 342 0.88 -16.47 7.36
CA ASP A 342 2.17 -17.05 6.96
C ASP A 342 2.31 -17.32 5.45
N THR A 343 1.20 -17.63 4.77
CA THR A 343 1.18 -17.89 3.32
C THR A 343 1.49 -16.66 2.46
N LEU A 344 1.37 -15.45 3.02
CA LEU A 344 1.75 -14.19 2.38
C LEU A 344 3.10 -13.65 2.86
N GLN A 345 3.75 -14.27 3.85
CA GLN A 345 4.98 -13.74 4.46
C GLN A 345 6.13 -13.52 3.46
N SER A 346 6.21 -14.36 2.41
CA SER A 346 7.21 -14.25 1.34
C SER A 346 6.81 -13.31 0.19
N LYS A 347 5.71 -12.57 0.36
CA LYS A 347 5.12 -11.71 -0.67
C LYS A 347 5.04 -10.28 -0.13
N ARG A 348 5.35 -9.29 -0.98
CA ARG A 348 5.09 -7.89 -0.64
C ARG A 348 3.63 -7.57 -0.91
N VAL A 349 2.80 -7.66 0.12
CA VAL A 349 1.42 -7.15 0.06
C VAL A 349 1.47 -5.63 0.07
N VAL A 350 0.75 -5.00 -0.85
CA VAL A 350 0.72 -3.53 -1.01
C VAL A 350 -0.66 -2.94 -0.71
N SER A 351 -1.71 -3.77 -0.74
CA SER A 351 -3.04 -3.36 -0.33
C SER A 351 -3.87 -4.53 0.17
N ILE A 352 -4.78 -4.26 1.10
CA ILE A 352 -5.74 -5.21 1.64
C ILE A 352 -7.17 -4.65 1.56
N ALA A 353 -8.16 -5.53 1.37
CA ALA A 353 -9.58 -5.18 1.44
C ALA A 353 -10.37 -6.30 2.12
N SER A 354 -11.36 -5.92 2.92
CA SER A 354 -12.31 -6.83 3.56
C SER A 354 -13.64 -6.11 3.77
N TYR A 355 -14.75 -6.87 3.87
CA TYR A 355 -16.06 -6.26 4.15
C TYR A 355 -17.01 -7.18 4.92
N ASN A 356 -17.42 -8.33 4.37
CA ASN A 356 -18.30 -9.27 5.08
C ASN A 356 -17.52 -10.51 5.53
N GLU A 357 -17.43 -11.49 4.64
CA GLU A 357 -16.96 -12.85 4.92
C GLU A 357 -15.75 -13.29 4.07
N HIS A 358 -15.10 -12.35 3.37
CA HIS A 358 -13.91 -12.63 2.57
C HIS A 358 -12.91 -11.46 2.64
N THR A 359 -11.67 -11.77 2.29
CA THR A 359 -10.55 -10.84 2.28
C THR A 359 -9.80 -10.98 0.95
N VAL A 360 -9.32 -9.85 0.46
CA VAL A 360 -8.51 -9.76 -0.77
C VAL A 360 -7.23 -8.99 -0.46
N ALA A 361 -6.12 -9.44 -1.03
CA ALA A 361 -4.83 -8.77 -0.96
C ALA A 361 -4.27 -8.54 -2.36
N LEU A 362 -3.71 -7.35 -2.56
CA LEU A 362 -2.95 -6.99 -3.74
C LEU A 362 -1.47 -7.20 -3.43
N VAL A 363 -0.81 -8.02 -4.21
CA VAL A 363 0.59 -8.42 -4.03
C VAL A 363 1.42 -7.89 -5.19
N ASP A 364 2.56 -7.28 -4.88
CA ASP A 364 3.54 -6.88 -5.87
C ASP A 364 4.33 -8.13 -6.36
N PRO A 365 4.19 -8.54 -7.65
CA PRO A 365 4.80 -9.76 -8.16
C PRO A 365 6.34 -9.67 -8.29
N VAL A 366 6.94 -8.48 -8.17
CA VAL A 366 8.38 -8.27 -8.42
C VAL A 366 9.23 -8.38 -7.14
N ALA A 367 8.62 -8.49 -5.95
CA ALA A 367 9.34 -8.51 -4.69
C ALA A 367 9.65 -9.94 -4.20
N MET A 368 10.48 -10.69 -4.93
CA MET A 368 11.44 -11.57 -4.26
C MET A 368 12.52 -10.67 -3.67
N LEU A 369 12.46 -10.41 -2.37
CA LEU A 369 13.45 -9.69 -1.54
C LEU A 369 14.28 -8.63 -2.30
N ARG A 370 13.69 -7.44 -2.47
CA ARG A 370 14.48 -6.20 -2.57
C ARG A 370 14.07 -5.28 -1.43
N PRO A 371 14.95 -4.98 -0.45
CA PRO A 371 14.68 -3.92 0.49
C PRO A 371 14.77 -2.58 -0.25
N SER A 372 13.91 -1.65 0.14
CA SER A 372 13.75 -0.28 -0.38
C SER A 372 12.99 -0.14 -1.70
N LEU A 373 11.85 0.55 -1.63
CA LEU A 373 11.50 1.73 -2.44
C LEU A 373 10.15 2.25 -1.96
N LEU A 374 10.21 3.17 -1.00
CA LEU A 374 9.19 4.19 -0.78
C LEU A 374 9.01 4.96 -2.09
N THR A 375 7.87 4.81 -2.73
CA THR A 375 7.41 5.76 -3.75
C THR A 375 6.01 6.23 -3.40
N SER A 376 5.95 7.13 -2.42
CA SER A 376 4.94 8.19 -2.38
C SER A 376 5.68 9.53 -2.56
N SER A 377 4.95 10.58 -2.94
CA SER A 377 5.43 11.93 -3.34
C SER A 377 6.67 12.46 -2.61
N TYR A 378 6.87 12.10 -1.33
CA TYR A 378 8.04 12.43 -0.53
C TYR A 378 9.39 12.19 -1.21
N ALA A 379 9.58 11.08 -1.93
CA ALA A 379 10.86 10.81 -2.60
C ALA A 379 11.12 11.78 -3.77
N ALA A 380 10.06 12.21 -4.47
CA ALA A 380 10.15 13.20 -5.54
C ALA A 380 10.36 14.61 -4.98
N ASP A 381 9.64 14.95 -3.91
CA ASP A 381 9.74 16.25 -3.23
C ASP A 381 11.12 16.42 -2.58
N MET A 382 11.62 15.39 -1.88
CA MET A 382 12.95 15.39 -1.29
C MET A 382 14.05 15.41 -2.35
N ARG A 383 13.88 14.73 -3.49
CA ARG A 383 14.83 14.84 -4.61
C ARG A 383 14.92 16.29 -5.09
N SER A 384 13.79 16.99 -5.24
CA SER A 384 13.79 18.40 -5.65
C SER A 384 14.43 19.34 -4.61
N LEU A 385 14.35 19.01 -3.32
CA LEU A 385 14.91 19.84 -2.24
C LEU A 385 16.40 19.59 -2.02
N ILE A 386 16.85 18.35 -2.16
CA ILE A 386 18.24 17.93 -1.97
C ILE A 386 19.18 18.56 -3.00
N ASP A 387 18.70 18.84 -4.22
CA ASP A 387 19.52 19.45 -5.27
C ASP A 387 19.60 20.99 -5.16
N GLN A 388 18.93 21.62 -4.17
CA GLN A 388 18.92 23.07 -3.99
C GLN A 388 20.02 23.57 -3.03
N PRO A 389 20.86 24.54 -3.43
CA PRO A 389 21.93 25.08 -2.59
C PRO A 389 21.47 25.67 -1.25
N ASP A 390 20.25 26.20 -1.21
CA ASP A 390 19.69 26.91 -0.05
C ASP A 390 19.41 25.99 1.15
N PHE A 391 19.34 24.67 0.92
CA PHE A 391 19.05 23.68 1.96
C PHE A 391 20.26 22.83 2.39
N ALA A 392 21.43 23.04 1.76
CA ALA A 392 22.66 22.32 2.09
C ALA A 392 23.29 22.83 3.40
N ASP A 393 23.61 21.92 4.32
CA ASP A 393 24.29 22.21 5.59
C ASP A 393 25.80 21.87 5.57
N VAL A 394 26.30 21.34 4.44
CA VAL A 394 27.72 21.14 4.15
C VAL A 394 28.02 21.35 2.67
N VAL A 395 29.19 21.92 2.38
CA VAL A 395 29.68 22.11 1.01
C VAL A 395 31.07 21.50 0.91
N PHE A 396 31.25 20.59 -0.04
CA PHE A 396 32.55 20.03 -0.39
C PHE A 396 33.19 20.86 -1.49
N LEU A 397 34.50 21.03 -1.41
CA LEU A 397 35.29 21.57 -2.50
C LEU A 397 35.98 20.39 -3.19
N VAL A 398 35.63 20.14 -4.45
CA VAL A 398 36.22 19.06 -5.23
C VAL A 398 36.72 19.63 -6.54
N ASP A 399 38.03 19.53 -6.77
CA ASP A 399 38.69 20.05 -7.99
C ASP A 399 38.29 21.51 -8.33
N GLY A 400 38.10 22.33 -7.28
CA GLY A 400 37.72 23.74 -7.38
C GLY A 400 36.22 24.00 -7.58
N ARG A 401 35.39 22.95 -7.65
CA ARG A 401 33.93 23.03 -7.73
C ARG A 401 33.30 22.86 -6.35
N ARG A 402 32.17 23.55 -6.14
CA ARG A 402 31.38 23.45 -4.90
C ARG A 402 30.29 22.41 -5.09
N VAL A 403 30.32 21.39 -4.23
CA VAL A 403 29.31 20.34 -4.17
C VAL A 403 28.48 20.55 -2.91
N HIS A 404 27.22 20.92 -3.09
CA HIS A 404 26.28 21.15 -1.99
C HIS A 404 25.71 19.83 -1.50
N ALA A 405 25.73 19.62 -0.17
CA ALA A 405 25.33 18.36 0.44
C ALA A 405 24.78 18.55 1.85
N HIS A 406 24.41 17.44 2.48
CA HIS A 406 23.59 17.34 3.68
C HIS A 406 24.20 16.34 4.67
N ARG A 407 24.74 16.83 5.80
CA ARG A 407 25.48 16.06 6.81
C ARG A 407 24.67 14.91 7.36
N ALA A 408 23.38 15.11 7.59
CA ALA A 408 22.48 14.07 8.10
C ALA A 408 22.34 12.89 7.13
N ILE A 409 22.22 13.16 5.83
CA ILE A 409 22.10 12.12 4.80
C ILE A 409 23.43 11.39 4.64
N LEU A 410 24.54 12.12 4.62
CA LEU A 410 25.87 11.55 4.53
C LEU A 410 26.24 10.69 5.74
N ALA A 411 25.93 11.16 6.96
CA ALA A 411 26.13 10.41 8.19
C ALA A 411 25.23 9.17 8.30
N ALA A 412 24.01 9.22 7.74
CA ALA A 412 23.11 8.07 7.73
C ALA A 412 23.57 6.98 6.75
N ARG A 413 24.28 7.36 5.69
CA ARG A 413 24.67 6.46 4.59
C ARG A 413 26.12 5.99 4.66
N SER A 414 26.96 6.60 5.51
CA SER A 414 28.36 6.23 5.71
C SER A 414 28.80 6.51 7.14
N ASP A 415 29.23 5.45 7.83
CA ASP A 415 29.79 5.56 9.18
C ASP A 415 31.09 6.38 9.21
N HIS A 416 31.83 6.40 8.10
CA HIS A 416 32.98 7.27 7.93
C HIS A 416 32.58 8.75 7.98
N PHE A 417 31.59 9.17 7.18
CA PHE A 417 31.09 10.56 7.21
C PHE A 417 30.48 10.91 8.56
N LYS A 418 29.76 9.97 9.18
CA LYS A 418 29.22 10.13 10.54
C LYS A 418 30.33 10.42 11.55
N ALA A 419 31.40 9.63 11.54
CA ALA A 419 32.57 9.84 12.40
C ALA A 419 33.32 11.14 12.07
N MET A 420 33.45 11.48 10.78
CA MET A 420 34.09 12.70 10.30
C MET A 420 33.36 13.97 10.77
N PHE A 421 32.02 14.01 10.68
CA PHE A 421 31.25 15.16 11.14
C PHE A 421 31.30 15.33 12.65
N CYS A 422 31.47 14.24 13.41
CA CYS A 422 31.63 14.28 14.85
C CYS A 422 33.04 14.73 15.31
N SER A 423 34.05 14.71 14.43
CA SER A 423 35.46 14.91 14.81
C SER A 423 36.12 16.19 14.27
N GLY A 424 35.45 16.96 13.40
CA GLY A 424 35.97 18.22 12.84
C GLY A 424 36.74 17.99 11.53
N MET A 425 36.31 18.65 10.44
CA MET A 425 36.34 18.10 9.08
C MET A 425 37.52 18.56 8.19
N ARG A 426 37.96 17.72 7.21
CA ARG A 426 38.41 18.12 5.84
C ARG A 426 38.19 17.03 4.76
N GLU A 427 37.76 17.52 3.58
CA GLU A 427 37.62 17.01 2.17
C GLU A 427 37.12 15.59 1.84
N ALA A 428 36.24 15.50 0.82
CA ALA A 428 35.74 14.28 0.16
C ALA A 428 35.58 14.51 -1.37
N ARG A 429 35.48 13.46 -2.20
CA ARG A 429 35.42 13.53 -3.68
C ARG A 429 33.98 13.63 -4.24
N GLU A 430 33.81 14.24 -5.43
CA GLU A 430 32.52 14.67 -6.02
C GLU A 430 31.62 13.49 -6.43
N LEU A 431 32.22 12.39 -6.89
CA LEU A 431 31.52 11.17 -7.31
C LEU A 431 30.87 10.40 -6.15
N GLU A 432 31.46 10.43 -4.95
CA GLU A 432 30.92 9.75 -3.77
C GLU A 432 29.66 10.42 -3.25
N VAL A 433 29.66 11.76 -3.24
CA VAL A 433 28.54 12.56 -2.75
C VAL A 433 27.30 12.29 -3.60
N HIS A 434 27.42 12.28 -4.93
CA HIS A 434 26.28 12.02 -5.82
C HIS A 434 25.64 10.65 -5.61
N TYR A 435 26.44 9.57 -5.49
CA TYR A 435 25.91 8.23 -5.23
C TYR A 435 25.09 8.17 -3.93
N MET A 436 25.56 8.83 -2.86
CA MET A 436 24.89 8.80 -1.56
C MET A 436 23.48 9.41 -1.59
N TYR A 437 23.17 10.22 -2.62
CA TYR A 437 21.84 10.80 -2.83
C TYR A 437 20.95 10.01 -3.77
N ASN A 438 21.52 9.41 -4.83
CA ASN A 438 20.73 8.87 -5.93
C ASN A 438 20.83 7.35 -6.10
N ASP A 439 21.68 6.67 -5.32
CA ASP A 439 21.99 5.24 -5.43
C ASP A 439 22.34 4.81 -6.88
N ALA A 440 22.84 5.74 -7.70
CA ALA A 440 23.17 5.55 -9.11
C ALA A 440 24.67 5.79 -9.35
N VAL A 441 25.24 4.98 -10.25
CA VAL A 441 26.63 5.06 -10.65
C VAL A 441 26.67 5.32 -12.15
N ASP A 442 27.13 6.51 -12.53
CA ASP A 442 27.34 6.92 -13.92
C ASP A 442 28.83 7.19 -14.13
N VAL A 443 29.59 6.13 -14.37
CA VAL A 443 31.01 6.20 -14.70
C VAL A 443 31.21 5.83 -16.17
N PRO A 444 31.95 6.64 -16.94
CA PRO A 444 32.06 6.49 -18.39
C PRO A 444 32.88 5.27 -18.82
N THR A 445 33.73 4.72 -17.93
CA THR A 445 34.58 3.57 -18.26
C THR A 445 34.69 2.56 -17.10
N PRO A 446 34.94 1.27 -17.40
CA PRO A 446 35.20 0.23 -16.40
C PRO A 446 36.41 0.52 -15.51
N GLU A 447 37.42 1.20 -16.03
CA GLU A 447 38.62 1.57 -15.28
C GLU A 447 38.28 2.64 -14.23
N LEU A 448 37.43 3.61 -14.55
CA LEU A 448 36.95 4.55 -13.53
C LEU A 448 36.05 3.87 -12.50
N ALA A 449 35.32 2.81 -12.89
CA ALA A 449 34.52 2.03 -11.96
C ALA A 449 35.36 1.31 -10.91
N ILE A 450 36.57 0.84 -11.25
CA ILE A 450 37.47 0.19 -10.27
C ILE A 450 38.10 1.21 -9.31
N GLU A 451 38.40 2.42 -9.80
CA GLU A 451 38.83 3.52 -8.92
C GLU A 451 37.72 3.94 -7.94
N LEU A 452 36.47 3.98 -8.41
CA LEU A 452 35.31 4.25 -7.56
C LEU A 452 35.07 3.12 -6.55
N TYR A 453 35.38 1.87 -6.88
CA TYR A 453 35.32 0.75 -5.95
C TYR A 453 36.29 0.95 -4.76
N ALA A 454 37.52 1.41 -5.03
CA ALA A 454 38.52 1.69 -3.99
C ALA A 454 38.04 2.77 -3.01
N ALA A 455 37.44 3.83 -3.54
CA ALA A 455 36.77 4.85 -2.74
C ALA A 455 35.62 4.24 -1.92
N ALA A 456 34.74 3.46 -2.54
CA ALA A 456 33.62 2.82 -1.88
C ALA A 456 34.05 1.94 -0.70
N ASP A 457 35.16 1.21 -0.84
CA ASP A 457 35.73 0.40 0.24
C ASP A 457 36.23 1.26 1.41
N MET A 458 36.97 2.33 1.09
CA MET A 458 37.48 3.29 2.09
C MET A 458 36.36 3.92 2.92
N TYR A 459 35.21 4.19 2.30
CA TYR A 459 34.05 4.82 2.92
C TYR A 459 32.98 3.82 3.40
N THR A 460 33.30 2.51 3.38
CA THR A 460 32.44 1.40 3.81
C THR A 460 31.06 1.39 3.14
N LEU A 461 31.03 1.64 1.82
CA LEU A 461 29.81 1.70 1.00
C LEU A 461 29.60 0.39 0.22
N ASP A 462 29.15 -0.68 0.90
CA ASP A 462 29.04 -2.03 0.32
C ASP A 462 28.15 -2.11 -0.92
N ARG A 463 27.08 -1.32 -0.97
CA ARG A 463 26.18 -1.28 -2.14
C ARG A 463 26.85 -0.61 -3.35
N LEU A 464 27.69 0.41 -3.14
CA LEU A 464 28.46 1.06 -4.21
C LEU A 464 29.51 0.11 -4.77
N LYS A 465 30.19 -0.66 -3.89
CA LYS A 465 31.11 -1.74 -4.30
C LYS A 465 30.41 -2.72 -5.23
N GLY A 466 29.20 -3.16 -4.88
CA GLY A 466 28.40 -4.06 -5.72
C GLY A 466 27.95 -3.47 -7.07
N LEU A 467 27.72 -2.15 -7.15
CA LEU A 467 27.39 -1.50 -8.42
C LEU A 467 28.63 -1.32 -9.33
N CYS A 468 29.77 -0.96 -8.74
CA CYS A 468 31.04 -0.87 -9.48
C CYS A 468 31.40 -2.24 -10.09
N GLU A 469 31.19 -3.33 -9.34
CA GLU A 469 31.33 -4.70 -9.84
C GLU A 469 30.51 -4.98 -11.11
N LEU A 470 29.26 -4.52 -11.15
CA LEU A 470 28.38 -4.71 -12.31
C LEU A 470 28.82 -3.89 -13.52
N VAL A 471 29.35 -2.69 -13.31
CA VAL A 471 29.87 -1.85 -14.40
C VAL A 471 31.13 -2.48 -15.00
N VAL A 472 32.07 -2.92 -14.15
CA VAL A 472 33.27 -3.63 -14.59
C VAL A 472 32.89 -4.90 -15.37
N GLN A 473 31.94 -5.69 -14.86
CA GLN A 473 31.49 -6.91 -15.54
C GLN A 473 30.91 -6.64 -16.94
N LYS A 474 30.16 -5.55 -17.12
CA LYS A 474 29.52 -5.21 -18.40
C LYS A 474 30.49 -4.64 -19.43
N GLY A 475 31.52 -3.93 -18.99
CA GLY A 475 32.50 -3.30 -19.88
C GLY A 475 33.83 -4.06 -19.98
N LEU A 476 33.90 -5.27 -19.44
CA LEU A 476 35.08 -6.13 -19.54
C LEU A 476 35.29 -6.53 -21.00
N ALA A 477 36.46 -6.19 -21.52
CA ALA A 477 36.85 -6.38 -22.92
C ALA A 477 38.29 -6.94 -22.99
N VAL A 478 38.71 -7.36 -24.18
CA VAL A 478 40.03 -7.99 -24.37
C VAL A 478 41.15 -7.00 -24.02
N GLU A 479 40.93 -5.73 -24.32
CA GLU A 479 41.88 -4.62 -24.24
C GLU A 479 42.14 -4.18 -22.79
N ASN A 480 41.15 -4.31 -21.90
CA ASN A 480 41.23 -3.81 -20.51
C ASN A 480 41.28 -4.91 -19.44
N ALA A 481 41.06 -6.18 -19.79
CA ALA A 481 40.99 -7.28 -18.83
C ALA A 481 42.24 -7.42 -17.93
N GLY A 482 43.45 -7.23 -18.47
CA GLY A 482 44.69 -7.32 -17.70
C GLY A 482 44.83 -6.20 -16.67
N VAL A 483 44.52 -4.95 -17.07
CA VAL A 483 44.57 -3.79 -16.17
C VAL A 483 43.56 -3.93 -15.04
N LEU A 484 42.34 -4.36 -15.35
CA LEU A 484 41.28 -4.55 -14.36
C LEU A 484 41.59 -5.70 -13.39
N LEU A 485 42.22 -6.79 -13.84
CA LEU A 485 42.66 -7.88 -12.96
C LEU A 485 43.72 -7.38 -11.96
N SER A 486 44.72 -6.63 -12.43
CA SER A 486 45.77 -6.09 -11.56
C SER A 486 45.20 -5.19 -10.48
N ALA A 487 44.33 -4.24 -10.87
CA ALA A 487 43.70 -3.31 -9.94
C ALA A 487 42.77 -4.04 -8.95
N ALA A 488 42.05 -5.09 -9.38
CA ALA A 488 41.21 -5.87 -8.47
C ALA A 488 42.03 -6.64 -7.41
N ASP A 489 43.20 -7.16 -7.78
CA ASP A 489 44.09 -7.88 -6.87
C ASP A 489 44.74 -6.94 -5.84
N GLU A 490 45.20 -5.77 -6.27
CA GLU A 490 45.74 -4.72 -5.40
C GLU A 490 44.72 -4.21 -4.38
N LEU A 491 43.45 -4.11 -4.78
CA LEU A 491 42.34 -3.72 -3.89
C LEU A 491 41.81 -4.88 -3.04
N HIS A 492 42.37 -6.09 -3.17
CA HIS A 492 41.86 -7.32 -2.54
C HIS A 492 40.36 -7.56 -2.82
N ALA A 493 39.88 -7.12 -3.99
CA ALA A 493 38.50 -7.22 -4.43
C ALA A 493 38.24 -8.61 -5.03
N THR A 494 38.13 -9.63 -4.17
CA THR A 494 38.01 -11.05 -4.55
C THR A 494 37.03 -11.33 -5.69
N ARG A 495 35.82 -10.76 -5.62
CA ARG A 495 34.78 -10.97 -6.65
C ARG A 495 35.14 -10.36 -8.00
N LEU A 496 35.73 -9.16 -8.03
CA LEU A 496 36.20 -8.53 -9.27
C LEU A 496 37.38 -9.30 -9.87
N ARG A 497 38.28 -9.75 -9.01
CA ARG A 497 39.45 -10.55 -9.39
C ARG A 497 39.02 -11.83 -10.10
N ASP A 498 38.07 -12.56 -9.52
CA ASP A 498 37.54 -13.80 -10.09
C ASP A 498 36.83 -13.57 -11.43
N LEU A 499 36.06 -12.48 -11.56
CA LEU A 499 35.41 -12.11 -12.82
C LEU A 499 36.43 -11.83 -13.93
N CYS A 500 37.47 -11.04 -13.64
CA CYS A 500 38.52 -10.73 -14.60
C CYS A 500 39.30 -11.99 -14.98
N MET A 501 39.67 -12.81 -14.00
CA MET A 501 40.39 -14.07 -14.21
C MET A 501 39.61 -15.02 -15.14
N HIS A 502 38.32 -15.24 -14.86
CA HIS A 502 37.48 -16.10 -15.69
C HIS A 502 37.34 -15.61 -17.13
N PHE A 503 37.23 -14.28 -17.33
CA PHE A 503 37.19 -13.70 -18.67
C PHE A 503 38.51 -13.89 -19.43
N ILE A 504 39.64 -13.66 -18.76
CA ILE A 504 40.97 -13.83 -19.35
C ILE A 504 41.18 -15.28 -19.79
N VAL A 505 40.81 -16.26 -18.96
CA VAL A 505 40.90 -17.69 -19.31
C VAL A 505 40.04 -18.02 -20.54
N ARG A 506 38.81 -17.50 -20.60
CA ARG A 506 37.91 -17.73 -21.73
C ARG A 506 38.40 -17.11 -23.04
N HIS A 507 39.12 -15.99 -22.96
CA HIS A 507 39.61 -15.21 -24.10
C HIS A 507 41.15 -15.23 -24.20
N PHE A 508 41.77 -16.30 -23.72
CA PHE A 508 43.22 -16.40 -23.45
C PHE A 508 44.11 -16.01 -24.65
N ASP A 509 43.83 -16.57 -25.83
CA ASP A 509 44.65 -16.36 -27.03
C ASP A 509 44.63 -14.91 -27.55
N THR A 510 43.58 -14.17 -27.23
CA THR A 510 43.41 -12.76 -27.61
C THR A 510 43.92 -11.81 -26.53
N VAL A 511 43.68 -12.11 -25.25
CA VAL A 511 44.07 -11.24 -24.13
C VAL A 511 45.57 -11.27 -23.89
N THR A 512 46.24 -12.41 -24.04
CA THR A 512 47.71 -12.54 -23.86
C THR A 512 48.54 -11.66 -24.80
N LYS A 513 47.92 -11.13 -25.87
CA LYS A 513 48.55 -10.24 -26.84
C LYS A 513 48.38 -8.75 -26.50
N THR A 514 47.59 -8.40 -25.48
CA THR A 514 47.36 -7.00 -25.10
C THR A 514 48.45 -6.50 -24.17
N GLU A 515 48.71 -5.18 -24.21
CA GLU A 515 49.69 -4.55 -23.33
C GLU A 515 49.31 -4.71 -21.85
N GLY A 516 48.01 -4.67 -21.53
CA GLY A 516 47.51 -4.85 -20.16
C GLY A 516 47.85 -6.21 -19.54
N PHE A 517 47.94 -7.28 -20.35
CA PHE A 517 48.34 -8.60 -19.84
C PHE A 517 49.84 -8.68 -19.54
N GLN A 518 50.67 -7.98 -20.33
CA GLN A 518 52.14 -7.97 -20.14
C GLN A 518 52.55 -7.26 -18.84
N LEU A 519 51.68 -6.41 -18.30
CA LEU A 519 51.89 -5.66 -17.07
C LEU A 519 51.45 -6.41 -15.81
N LEU A 520 50.84 -7.60 -15.94
CA LEU A 520 50.45 -8.42 -14.80
C LEU A 520 51.66 -8.91 -13.99
N SER A 521 51.48 -9.04 -12.68
CA SER A 521 52.48 -9.64 -11.81
C SER A 521 52.78 -11.09 -12.22
N ARG A 522 53.99 -11.57 -11.94
CA ARG A 522 54.39 -12.95 -12.24
C ARG A 522 53.43 -13.98 -11.62
N ASP A 523 52.92 -13.69 -10.43
CA ASP A 523 52.03 -14.58 -9.68
C ASP A 523 50.66 -14.67 -10.35
N LEU A 524 50.08 -13.55 -10.78
CA LEU A 524 48.81 -13.53 -11.52
C LEU A 524 48.91 -14.24 -12.88
N ILE A 525 50.06 -14.11 -13.57
CA ILE A 525 50.29 -14.83 -14.83
C ILE A 525 50.32 -16.35 -14.59
N LEU A 526 51.02 -16.81 -13.55
CA LEU A 526 51.07 -18.22 -13.19
C LEU A 526 49.69 -18.75 -12.79
N GLU A 527 48.93 -17.99 -12.00
CA GLU A 527 47.56 -18.32 -11.60
C GLU A 527 46.62 -18.40 -12.82
N THR A 528 46.76 -17.49 -13.78
CA THR A 528 45.98 -17.53 -15.04
C THR A 528 46.30 -18.81 -15.84
N LEU A 529 47.57 -19.22 -15.91
CA LEU A 529 47.99 -20.43 -16.61
C LEU A 529 47.52 -21.72 -15.93
N GLN A 530 47.37 -21.70 -14.60
CA GLN A 530 46.87 -22.85 -13.82
C GLN A 530 45.35 -23.01 -13.94
N ASN A 531 44.62 -21.91 -14.13
CA ASN A 531 43.17 -21.90 -14.28
C ASN A 531 42.69 -22.04 -15.75
N ARG A 532 43.63 -22.18 -16.69
CA ARG A 532 43.37 -22.51 -18.10
C ARG A 532 43.09 -24.01 -18.25
#